data_AF-A0A264Y5P3-F1
#
_entry.id   AF-A0A264Y5P3-F1
#
_cell.length_a   1.000
_cell.length_b   1.000
_cell.length_c   1.000
_cell.angle_alpha   90.00
_cell.angle_beta   90.00
_cell.angle_gamma   90.00
#
_symmetry.space_group_name_H-M   'P 1'
#
loop_
_entity.id
_entity.type
_entity.pdbx_description
1 polymer ?
#
loop_
_entity_poly.entity_id
_entity_poly.type
_entity_poly.pdbx_seq_one_letter_code
_entity_poly.pdbx_strand_id
1 'polypeptide(L)'
;MLLGNKIRSLRDEQGILQRQVAAYLEIDTPMFSKIERGDRRAKRSQVIQMATYFKVDEKEMLTLWLADKVLDALEGEDELKLTAIETAKDELMDVNR
;
A
#
# COMPACT_ATOMS: atom_id res chain seq x y z
N MET A 1 8.59 2.32 -0.56
CA MET A 1 7.15 1.99 -0.54
C MET A 1 6.83 0.82 0.36
N LEU A 2 5.80 0.97 1.18
CA LEU A 2 5.39 0.01 2.19
C LEU A 2 4.55 -1.13 1.61
N LEU A 3 3.52 -0.79 0.83
CA LEU A 3 2.59 -1.77 0.28
C LEU A 3 3.24 -2.70 -0.73
N GLY A 4 4.01 -2.16 -1.68
CA GLY A 4 4.68 -2.96 -2.73
C GLY A 4 5.65 -3.99 -2.15
N ASN A 5 6.36 -3.61 -1.08
CA ASN A 5 7.25 -4.52 -0.35
C ASN A 5 6.47 -5.64 0.34
N LYS A 6 5.33 -5.32 0.99
CA LYS A 6 4.47 -6.33 1.62
C LYS A 6 3.91 -7.32 0.58
N ILE A 7 3.42 -6.83 -0.56
CA ILE A 7 2.91 -7.68 -1.65
C ILE A 7 4.00 -8.63 -2.14
N ARG A 8 5.22 -8.11 -2.38
CA ARG A 8 6.34 -8.92 -2.82
C ARG A 8 6.69 -10.02 -1.83
N SER A 9 6.77 -9.69 -0.54
CA SER A 9 7.03 -10.66 0.53
C SER A 9 5.99 -11.78 0.54
N LEU A 10 4.70 -11.42 0.56
CA LEU A 10 3.60 -12.40 0.55
C LEU A 10 3.65 -13.29 -0.69
N ARG A 11 3.95 -12.70 -1.85
CA ARG A 11 4.07 -13.43 -3.10
C ARG A 11 5.22 -14.43 -3.07
N ASP A 12 6.39 -14.02 -2.59
CA ASP A 12 7.58 -14.87 -2.51
C ASP A 12 7.40 -15.98 -1.45
N GLU A 13 6.84 -15.66 -0.28
CA GLU A 13 6.51 -16.62 0.79
C GLU A 13 5.54 -17.71 0.33
N GLN A 14 4.55 -17.35 -0.50
CA GLN A 14 3.56 -18.28 -1.01
C GLN A 14 3.98 -18.96 -2.34
N GLY A 15 5.17 -18.65 -2.87
CA GLY A 15 5.66 -19.21 -4.14
C GLY A 15 4.84 -18.79 -5.35
N ILE A 16 4.18 -17.63 -5.30
CA ILE A 16 3.26 -17.16 -6.33
C ILE A 16 4.03 -16.36 -7.40
N LEU A 17 3.64 -16.53 -8.66
CA LEU A 17 4.20 -15.77 -9.76
C LEU A 17 3.43 -14.46 -9.97
N GLN A 18 4.13 -13.40 -10.36
CA GLN A 18 3.51 -12.09 -10.68
C GLN A 18 2.33 -12.22 -11.66
N ARG A 19 2.45 -13.10 -12.67
CA ARG A 19 1.39 -13.36 -13.66
C ARG A 19 0.10 -13.92 -13.06
N GLN A 20 0.18 -14.65 -11.94
CA GLN A 20 -1.00 -15.23 -11.29
C GLN A 20 -1.79 -14.15 -10.54
N VAL A 21 -1.08 -13.27 -9.83
CA VAL A 21 -1.71 -12.12 -9.16
C VAL A 21 -2.27 -11.15 -10.20
N ALA A 22 -1.52 -10.87 -11.26
CA ALA A 22 -1.97 -10.00 -12.35
C ALA A 22 -3.26 -10.53 -13.02
N ALA A 23 -3.32 -11.84 -13.30
CA ALA A 23 -4.51 -12.48 -13.84
C ALA A 23 -5.72 -12.37 -12.88
N TYR A 24 -5.51 -12.57 -11.58
CA TYR A 24 -6.56 -12.42 -10.56
C TYR A 24 -7.09 -10.99 -10.47
N LEU A 25 -6.20 -10.00 -10.64
CA LEU A 25 -6.54 -8.57 -10.61
C LEU A 25 -7.04 -8.04 -11.97
N GLU A 26 -7.15 -8.90 -12.99
CA GLU A 26 -7.53 -8.55 -14.36
C GLU A 26 -6.68 -7.41 -14.96
N ILE A 27 -5.36 -7.46 -14.71
CA ILE A 27 -4.37 -6.52 -15.25
C ILE A 27 -3.20 -7.25 -15.93
N ASP A 28 -2.40 -6.53 -16.71
CA ASP A 28 -1.19 -7.08 -17.30
C ASP A 28 -0.07 -7.29 -16.26
N THR A 29 0.80 -8.26 -16.52
CA THR A 29 1.92 -8.59 -15.61
C THR A 29 2.91 -7.42 -15.44
N PRO A 30 3.29 -6.67 -16.49
CA PRO A 30 4.10 -5.45 -16.33
C PRO A 30 3.48 -4.40 -15.38
N MET A 31 2.16 -4.25 -15.40
CA MET A 31 1.41 -3.35 -14.51
C MET A 31 1.51 -3.80 -13.07
N PHE A 32 1.32 -5.09 -12.79
CA PHE A 32 1.52 -5.66 -11.46
C PHE A 32 2.98 -5.51 -10.99
N SER A 33 3.94 -5.77 -11.88
CA SER A 33 5.37 -5.58 -11.60
C SER A 33 5.70 -4.13 -11.20
N LYS A 34 5.08 -3.15 -11.87
CA LYS A 34 5.15 -1.73 -11.47
C LYS A 34 4.50 -1.46 -10.13
N ILE A 35 3.45 -2.18 -9.73
CA ILE A 35 2.83 -2.05 -8.40
C ILE A 35 3.77 -2.57 -7.30
N GLU A 36 4.44 -3.71 -7.50
CA GLU A 36 5.38 -4.24 -6.49
C GLU A 36 6.62 -3.37 -6.30
N ARG A 37 7.09 -2.66 -7.34
CA ARG A 37 8.12 -1.61 -7.20
C ARG A 37 7.55 -0.26 -6.75
N GLY A 38 6.24 -0.10 -7.01
CA GLY A 38 5.40 1.10 -7.02
C GLY A 38 5.95 2.37 -7.58
N ASP A 39 6.54 2.17 -8.75
CA ASP A 39 6.39 3.06 -9.89
C ASP A 39 4.91 3.32 -10.22
N ARG A 40 3.98 2.45 -9.78
CA ARG A 40 2.54 2.61 -9.95
C ARG A 40 1.76 2.29 -8.68
N ARG A 41 0.84 3.19 -8.30
CA ARG A 41 -0.09 2.98 -7.19
C ARG A 41 -1.25 2.05 -7.58
N ALA A 42 -1.53 1.06 -6.72
CA ALA A 42 -2.71 0.22 -6.84
C ALA A 42 -3.99 0.99 -6.49
N LYS A 43 -5.12 0.63 -7.13
CA LYS A 43 -6.44 1.11 -6.72
C LYS A 43 -6.85 0.48 -5.38
N ARG A 44 -7.64 1.18 -4.57
CA ARG A 44 -8.15 0.63 -3.29
C ARG A 44 -8.82 -0.73 -3.47
N SER A 45 -9.64 -0.90 -4.50
CA SER A 45 -10.28 -2.18 -4.83
C SER A 45 -9.29 -3.30 -5.10
N GLN A 46 -8.17 -3.01 -5.77
CA GLN A 46 -7.11 -4.00 -6.00
C GLN A 46 -6.38 -4.36 -4.70
N VAL A 47 -6.24 -3.43 -3.76
CA VAL A 47 -5.67 -3.74 -2.43
C VAL A 47 -6.54 -4.73 -1.68
N ILE A 48 -7.86 -4.55 -1.70
CA ILE A 48 -8.84 -5.46 -1.10
C ILE A 48 -8.80 -6.84 -1.76
N GLN A 49 -8.74 -6.87 -3.09
CA GLN A 49 -8.59 -8.11 -3.86
C GLN A 49 -7.28 -8.83 -3.49
N MET A 50 -6.15 -8.11 -3.40
CA MET A 50 -4.87 -8.70 -2.98
C MET A 50 -4.92 -9.23 -1.54
N ALA A 51 -5.56 -8.53 -0.61
CA ALA A 51 -5.74 -9.02 0.76
C ALA A 51 -6.49 -10.36 0.77
N THR A 52 -7.57 -10.45 -0.01
CA THR A 52 -8.33 -11.70 -0.20
C THR A 52 -7.46 -12.80 -0.82
N TYR A 53 -6.74 -12.47 -1.90
CA TYR A 53 -5.90 -13.40 -2.64
C TYR A 53 -4.78 -14.00 -1.79
N PHE A 54 -4.06 -13.17 -1.04
CA PHE A 54 -2.98 -13.59 -0.16
C PHE A 54 -3.45 -14.10 1.21
N LYS A 55 -4.76 -14.03 1.49
CA LYS A 55 -5.39 -14.44 2.76
C LYS A 55 -4.82 -13.70 3.97
N VAL A 56 -4.68 -12.39 3.84
CA VAL A 56 -4.21 -11.48 4.89
C VAL A 56 -5.29 -10.49 5.27
N ASP A 57 -5.12 -9.81 6.39
CA ASP A 57 -6.07 -8.82 6.86
C ASP A 57 -6.18 -7.62 5.90
N GLU A 58 -7.41 -7.28 5.53
CA GLU A 58 -7.68 -6.16 4.62
C GLU A 58 -7.25 -4.83 5.24
N LYS A 59 -7.46 -4.64 6.55
CA LYS A 59 -7.12 -3.39 7.23
C LYS A 59 -5.61 -3.20 7.28
N GLU A 60 -4.83 -4.25 7.50
CA GLU A 60 -3.36 -4.22 7.42
C GLU A 60 -2.92 -3.69 6.03
N MET A 61 -3.41 -4.30 4.96
CA MET A 61 -3.05 -3.92 3.58
C MET A 61 -3.49 -2.49 3.25
N LEU A 62 -4.70 -2.09 3.64
CA LEU A 62 -5.21 -0.74 3.43
C LEU A 62 -4.46 0.30 4.25
N THR A 63 -3.98 -0.04 5.45
CA THR A 63 -3.17 0.85 6.28
C THR A 63 -1.84 1.14 5.60
N LEU A 64 -1.15 0.13 5.07
CA LEU A 64 0.08 0.31 4.31
C LEU A 64 -0.16 1.15 3.04
N TRP A 65 -1.26 0.91 2.34
CA TRP A 65 -1.64 1.69 1.16
C TRP A 65 -1.90 3.17 1.49
N LEU A 66 -2.58 3.47 2.60
CA LEU A 66 -2.81 4.83 3.07
C LEU A 66 -1.51 5.49 3.54
N ALA A 67 -0.65 4.75 4.24
CA ALA A 67 0.65 5.25 4.67
C ALA A 67 1.51 5.68 3.48
N ASP A 68 1.56 4.88 2.41
CA ASP A 68 2.21 5.29 1.16
C ASP A 68 1.58 6.58 0.59
N LYS A 69 0.26 6.80 0.72
CA LYS A 69 -0.34 8.08 0.29
C LYS A 69 0.10 9.28 1.11
N VAL A 70 0.16 9.10 2.42
CA VAL A 70 0.60 10.15 3.34
C VAL A 70 2.07 10.50 3.05
N LEU A 71 2.92 9.49 2.86
CA LEU A 71 4.33 9.69 2.56
C LEU A 71 4.56 10.41 1.22
N ASP A 72 3.82 10.05 0.17
CA ASP A 72 3.88 10.78 -1.11
C ASP A 72 3.49 12.26 -0.97
N ALA A 73 2.49 12.56 -0.13
CA ALA A 73 2.05 13.94 0.09
C ALA A 73 3.08 14.81 0.84
N LEU A 74 4.09 14.18 1.44
CA LEU A 74 5.15 14.82 2.21
C LEU A 74 6.51 14.73 1.50
N GLU A 75 6.53 14.27 0.24
CA GLU A 75 7.75 14.17 -0.56
C GLU A 75 8.38 15.56 -0.76
N GLY A 76 9.67 15.69 -0.42
CA GLY A 76 10.40 16.95 -0.50
C GLY A 76 10.31 17.86 0.74
N GLU A 77 9.42 17.55 1.69
CA GLU A 77 9.22 18.33 2.92
C GLU A 77 10.08 17.78 4.09
N ASP A 78 11.37 17.57 3.85
CA ASP A 78 12.23 16.80 4.77
C ASP A 78 12.29 17.35 6.20
N GLU A 79 12.23 18.67 6.36
CA GLU A 79 12.28 19.35 7.66
C GLU A 79 10.93 19.33 8.40
N LEU A 80 9.82 19.31 7.66
CA LEU A 80 8.47 19.49 8.23
C LEU A 80 7.65 18.20 8.30
N LYS A 81 8.00 17.17 7.52
CA LYS A 81 7.19 15.96 7.34
C LYS A 81 6.83 15.24 8.65
N LEU A 82 7.75 15.17 9.61
CA LEU A 82 7.49 14.51 10.89
C LEU A 82 6.53 15.33 11.75
N THR A 83 6.79 16.63 11.90
CA THR A 83 5.90 17.56 12.63
C THR A 83 4.50 17.62 12.03
N ALA A 84 4.39 17.58 10.69
CA ALA A 84 3.10 17.53 10.00
C ALA A 84 2.31 16.25 10.32
N ILE A 85 2.98 15.08 10.35
CA ILE A 85 2.35 13.80 10.73
C ILE A 85 1.89 13.84 12.19
N GLU A 86 2.73 14.34 13.10
CA GLU A 86 2.40 14.47 14.52
C GLU A 86 1.19 15.37 14.73
N THR A 87 1.19 16.55 14.10
CA THR A 87 0.07 17.50 14.17
C THR A 87 -1.24 16.88 13.65
N ALA A 88 -1.20 16.18 12.52
CA ALA A 88 -2.38 15.51 11.95
C ALA A 88 -2.87 14.35 12.83
N LYS A 89 -1.95 13.61 13.46
CA LYS A 89 -2.28 12.53 14.40
C LYS A 89 -2.96 13.08 15.65
N ASP A 90 -2.44 14.17 16.22
CA ASP A 90 -3.01 14.79 17.42
C ASP A 90 -4.45 15.26 17.16
N GLU A 91 -4.72 15.89 16.00
CA GLU A 91 -6.08 16.26 15.59
C GLU A 91 -7.02 15.05 15.45
N LEU A 92 -6.53 13.90 14.95
CA LEU A 92 -7.34 12.67 14.86
C LEU A 92 -7.63 12.05 16.23
N MET A 93 -6.78 12.32 17.23
CA MET A 93 -6.90 11.78 18.58
C MET A 93 -7.69 12.69 19.53
N ASP A 94 -7.95 13.93 19.15
CA ASP A 94 -8.77 14.83 19.95
C ASP A 94 -10.25 14.40 19.87
N VAL A 95 -10.68 13.70 20.92
CA VAL A 95 -12.00 13.05 21.04
C VAL A 95 -13.13 14.05 21.34
N ASN A 96 -12.82 15.35 21.45
CA ASN A 96 -13.80 16.39 21.78
C ASN A 96 -14.47 17.03 20.56
N ARG A 97 -14.67 16.27 19.48
CA ARG A 97 -15.38 16.71 18.27
C ARG A 97 -16.55 15.79 17.92
#